data_AF-A0AAU6LLG1-F1
#
_entry.id   AF-A0AAU6LLG1-F1
#
_cell.length_a   1.000
_cell.length_b   1.000
_cell.length_c   1.000
_cell.angle_alpha   90.00
_cell.angle_beta   90.00
_cell.angle_gamma   90.00
#
_symmetry.space_group_name_H-M   'P 1'
#
loop_
_entity.id
_entity.type
_entity.pdbx_description
1 polymer ?
#
loop_
_entity_poly.entity_id
_entity_poly.type
_entity_poly.pdbx_seq_one_letter_code
_entity_poly.pdbx_strand_id
1 'polypeptide(L)'
;MTRLLHLDRTLDELDGPPWPPPPSPTTNLVTKVYALRRKRLGDLTPADLRALITQEVGLPYVLPLAVRLLLNDPLLDAYFYPGDLLLAAFGRPEPAWALFPDLREQLVAVVADLPEEELARLRAYGLAGQWG
;
A
#
# COMPACT_ATOMS: atom_id res chain seq x y z
N MET A 1 -15.64 1.24 -7.90
CA MET A 1 -15.87 0.75 -6.52
C MET A 1 -16.18 -0.76 -6.41
N THR A 2 -16.00 -1.56 -7.47
CA THR A 2 -16.41 -2.99 -7.51
C THR A 2 -15.48 -3.97 -6.75
N ARG A 3 -14.28 -3.53 -6.32
CA ARG A 3 -13.28 -4.41 -5.66
C ARG A 3 -13.42 -4.53 -4.14
N LEU A 4 -14.34 -3.77 -3.52
CA LEU A 4 -14.78 -4.04 -2.14
C LEU A 4 -15.56 -5.35 -2.03
N LEU A 5 -15.96 -5.95 -3.15
CA LEU A 5 -16.58 -7.27 -3.23
C LEU A 5 -15.58 -8.43 -3.02
N HIS A 6 -14.32 -8.15 -2.69
CA HIS A 6 -13.27 -9.18 -2.58
C HIS A 6 -12.58 -9.16 -1.21
N LEU A 7 -13.14 -8.48 -0.21
CA LEU A 7 -12.56 -8.41 1.13
C LEU A 7 -12.44 -9.79 1.79
N ASP A 8 -13.27 -10.75 1.39
CA ASP A 8 -13.25 -12.14 1.83
C ASP A 8 -12.25 -13.02 1.07
N ARG A 9 -11.67 -12.52 -0.02
CA ARG A 9 -10.71 -13.22 -0.89
C ARG A 9 -9.27 -12.80 -0.60
N THR A 10 -8.33 -13.63 -1.02
CA THR A 10 -6.88 -13.45 -0.87
C THR A 10 -6.25 -12.98 -2.19
N LEU A 11 -5.01 -12.48 -2.15
CA LEU A 11 -4.30 -12.14 -3.40
C LEU A 11 -3.98 -13.38 -4.23
N ASP A 12 -3.72 -14.54 -3.62
CA ASP A 12 -3.48 -15.76 -4.39
C ASP A 12 -4.70 -16.20 -5.23
N GLU A 13 -5.91 -15.87 -4.80
CA GLU A 13 -7.14 -16.14 -5.57
C GLU A 13 -7.42 -15.08 -6.65
N LEU A 14 -6.94 -13.85 -6.45
CA LEU A 14 -7.31 -12.67 -7.24
C LEU A 14 -6.24 -12.25 -8.25
N ASP A 15 -4.98 -12.38 -7.87
CA ASP A 15 -3.76 -11.97 -8.58
C ASP A 15 -2.96 -13.23 -8.95
N GLY A 16 -3.69 -14.20 -9.53
CA GLY A 16 -3.22 -15.54 -9.78
C GLY A 16 -2.14 -15.62 -10.88
N PRO A 17 -1.42 -16.75 -10.94
CA PRO A 17 -1.62 -17.95 -10.13
C PRO A 17 -1.12 -17.79 -8.67
N PRO A 18 -1.61 -18.63 -7.73
CA PRO A 18 -1.05 -18.72 -6.39
C PRO A 18 0.46 -18.94 -6.43
N TRP A 19 1.19 -18.31 -5.52
CA TRP A 19 2.64 -18.47 -5.47
C TRP A 19 3.03 -19.84 -4.90
N PRO A 20 4.13 -20.44 -5.38
CA PRO A 20 4.73 -21.61 -4.72
C PRO A 20 5.24 -21.21 -3.32
N PRO A 21 5.71 -22.16 -2.49
CA PRO A 21 6.42 -21.83 -1.26
C PRO A 21 7.58 -20.86 -1.52
N PRO A 22 7.89 -19.95 -0.57
CA PRO A 22 9.00 -19.03 -0.74
C PRO A 22 10.33 -19.78 -0.94
N PRO A 23 11.27 -19.22 -1.70
CA PRO A 23 12.59 -19.82 -1.88
C PRO A 23 13.30 -20.03 -0.54
N SER A 24 14.25 -20.97 -0.50
CA SER A 24 15.08 -21.20 0.68
C SER A 24 16.56 -21.24 0.28
N PRO A 25 17.44 -20.42 0.89
CA PRO A 25 17.15 -19.47 1.96
C PRO A 25 16.42 -18.22 1.47
N THR A 26 15.72 -17.52 2.37
CA THR A 26 15.04 -16.26 2.04
C THR A 26 15.05 -15.26 3.20
N THR A 27 14.69 -14.02 2.91
CA THR A 27 14.62 -12.94 3.90
C THR A 27 13.27 -12.92 4.62
N ASN A 28 13.23 -12.32 5.81
CA ASN A 28 11.97 -12.11 6.53
C ASN A 28 10.95 -11.28 5.72
N LEU A 29 11.41 -10.36 4.88
CA LEU A 29 10.56 -9.56 4.00
C LEU A 29 9.85 -10.44 2.98
N VAL A 30 10.59 -11.30 2.28
CA VAL A 30 10.02 -12.24 1.30
C VAL A 30 9.05 -13.20 2.00
N THR A 31 9.43 -13.77 3.14
CA THR A 31 8.54 -14.63 3.93
C THR A 31 7.24 -13.91 4.31
N LYS A 32 7.34 -12.64 4.74
CA LYS A 32 6.17 -11.81 5.08
C LYS A 32 5.28 -11.59 3.86
N VAL A 33 5.83 -11.18 2.72
CA VAL A 33 5.05 -10.92 1.49
C VAL A 33 4.31 -12.18 1.02
N TYR A 34 4.98 -13.35 1.04
CA TYR A 34 4.35 -14.63 0.71
C TYR A 34 3.23 -15.02 1.69
N ALA A 35 3.36 -14.68 2.98
CA ALA A 35 2.29 -14.87 3.94
C ALA A 35 1.11 -13.91 3.70
N LEU A 36 1.38 -12.65 3.38
CA LEU A 36 0.35 -11.65 3.14
C LEU A 36 -0.52 -11.95 1.91
N ARG A 37 0.02 -12.58 0.87
CA ARG A 37 -0.78 -13.00 -0.29
C ARG A 37 -1.89 -14.00 0.03
N ARG A 38 -1.73 -14.77 1.11
CA ARG A 38 -2.69 -15.76 1.62
C ARG A 38 -3.64 -15.20 2.67
N LYS A 39 -3.47 -13.93 3.05
CA LYS A 39 -4.37 -13.24 3.97
C LYS A 39 -5.54 -12.66 3.19
N ARG A 40 -6.75 -12.69 3.77
CA ARG A 40 -7.91 -12.05 3.14
C ARG A 40 -7.68 -10.56 3.06
N LEU A 41 -8.13 -9.94 1.98
CA LEU A 41 -7.96 -8.51 1.76
C LEU A 41 -8.57 -7.66 2.89
N GLY A 42 -9.70 -8.08 3.45
CA GLY A 42 -10.36 -7.41 4.57
C GLY A 42 -9.63 -7.53 5.92
N ASP A 43 -8.71 -8.50 6.04
CA ASP A 43 -7.92 -8.70 7.25
C ASP A 43 -6.56 -7.99 7.18
N LEU A 44 -6.17 -7.45 6.02
CA LEU A 44 -4.92 -6.73 5.84
C LEU A 44 -4.90 -5.47 6.72
N THR A 45 -3.87 -5.35 7.54
CA THR A 45 -3.63 -4.16 8.36
C THR A 45 -3.03 -3.04 7.53
N PRO A 46 -3.01 -1.77 8.00
CA PRO A 46 -2.26 -0.71 7.34
C PRO A 46 -0.80 -1.09 7.09
N ALA A 47 -0.15 -1.76 8.05
CA ALA A 47 1.22 -2.27 7.94
C ALA A 47 1.40 -3.29 6.81
N ASP A 48 0.40 -4.15 6.61
CA ASP A 48 0.38 -5.15 5.56
C ASP A 48 0.20 -4.50 4.19
N LEU A 49 -0.73 -3.55 4.08
CA LEU A 49 -0.96 -2.77 2.85
C LEU A 49 0.30 -1.99 2.47
N ARG A 50 0.94 -1.31 3.42
CA ARG A 50 2.20 -0.59 3.20
C ARG A 50 3.27 -1.54 2.66
N ALA A 51 3.45 -2.71 3.30
CA ALA A 51 4.44 -3.70 2.88
C ALA A 51 4.16 -4.23 1.46
N LEU A 52 2.91 -4.58 1.14
CA LEU A 52 2.53 -5.06 -0.20
C LEU A 52 2.73 -3.99 -1.27
N ILE A 53 2.35 -2.74 -0.99
CA ILE A 53 2.51 -1.61 -1.93
C ILE A 53 3.98 -1.29 -2.18
N THR A 54 4.81 -1.22 -1.13
CA THR A 54 6.25 -0.98 -1.28
C THR A 54 6.93 -2.08 -2.10
N GLN A 55 6.43 -3.31 -2.03
CA GLN A 55 6.95 -4.45 -2.80
C GLN A 55 6.23 -4.65 -4.15
N GLU A 56 5.33 -3.75 -4.53
CA GLU A 56 4.55 -3.79 -5.77
C GLU A 56 3.71 -5.07 -5.97
N VAL A 57 3.24 -5.67 -4.89
CA VAL A 57 2.48 -6.92 -4.93
C VAL A 57 0.98 -6.65 -4.90
N GLY A 58 0.26 -7.16 -5.90
CA GLY A 58 -1.20 -7.09 -5.95
C GLY A 58 -1.75 -5.66 -5.98
N LEU A 59 -1.01 -4.70 -6.54
CA LEU A 59 -1.36 -3.28 -6.58
C LEU A 59 -2.82 -3.00 -7.01
N PRO A 60 -3.40 -3.69 -8.01
CA PRO A 60 -4.81 -3.52 -8.38
C PRO A 60 -5.82 -3.81 -7.27
N TYR A 61 -5.41 -4.51 -6.21
CA TYR A 61 -6.26 -4.88 -5.09
C TYR A 61 -5.90 -4.09 -3.82
N VAL A 62 -4.62 -3.83 -3.57
CA VAL A 62 -4.18 -3.17 -2.33
C VAL A 62 -4.21 -1.64 -2.39
N LEU A 63 -3.99 -1.01 -3.55
CA LEU A 63 -4.03 0.45 -3.67
C LEU A 63 -5.41 1.02 -3.31
N PRO A 64 -6.54 0.48 -3.81
CA PRO A 64 -7.85 0.98 -3.42
C PRO A 64 -8.16 0.84 -1.93
N LEU A 65 -7.63 -0.19 -1.28
CA LEU A 65 -7.80 -0.39 0.16
C LEU A 65 -7.00 0.63 0.95
N ALA A 66 -5.74 0.88 0.56
CA ALA A 66 -4.91 1.91 1.18
C ALA A 66 -5.53 3.30 1.02
N VAL A 67 -5.97 3.68 -0.18
CA VAL A 67 -6.60 4.99 -0.42
C VAL A 67 -7.84 5.17 0.47
N ARG A 68 -8.66 4.14 0.67
CA ARG A 68 -9.81 4.24 1.59
C ARG A 68 -9.41 4.59 3.03
N LEU A 69 -8.30 4.04 3.52
CA LEU A 69 -7.79 4.37 4.84
C LEU A 69 -7.24 5.80 4.88
N LEU A 70 -6.47 6.17 3.85
CA LEU A 70 -5.83 7.48 3.74
C LEU A 70 -6.82 8.63 3.54
N LEU A 71 -7.98 8.38 2.93
CA LEU A 71 -9.05 9.38 2.84
C LEU A 71 -9.68 9.70 4.20
N ASN A 72 -9.58 8.78 5.16
CA ASN A 72 -10.06 8.99 6.52
C ASN A 72 -8.97 9.57 7.43
N ASP A 73 -7.75 9.04 7.33
CA ASP A 73 -6.59 9.51 8.09
C ASP A 73 -5.34 9.48 7.19
N PRO A 74 -4.97 10.62 6.57
CA PRO A 74 -3.82 10.71 5.68
C PRO A 74 -2.48 10.44 6.36
N LEU A 75 -2.38 10.70 7.67
CA LEU A 75 -1.15 10.60 8.45
C LEU A 75 -1.15 9.38 9.38
N LEU A 76 -1.98 8.38 9.10
CA LEU A 76 -1.98 7.13 9.87
C LEU A 76 -0.57 6.54 9.94
N ASP A 77 -0.20 6.02 11.11
CA ASP A 77 1.05 5.29 11.31
C ASP A 77 0.82 3.81 10.96
N ALA A 78 1.40 3.35 9.86
CA ALA A 78 1.28 1.98 9.42
C ALA A 78 2.43 1.09 9.91
N TYR A 79 3.52 1.60 10.48
CA TYR A 79 4.57 0.81 11.15
C TYR A 79 5.76 1.69 11.58
N PHE A 80 6.18 2.63 10.71
CA PHE A 80 7.46 3.32 10.85
C PHE A 80 7.32 4.74 11.35
N TYR A 81 6.36 5.48 10.81
CA TYR A 81 6.09 6.87 11.12
C TYR A 81 4.71 7.28 10.57
N PRO A 82 4.10 8.34 11.13
CA PRO A 82 2.87 8.92 10.60
C PRO A 82 2.96 9.25 9.10
N GLY A 83 2.05 8.69 8.30
CA GLY A 83 1.98 8.89 6.85
C GLY A 83 2.88 7.97 6.01
N ASP A 84 3.47 6.93 6.59
CA ASP A 84 4.28 5.96 5.84
C ASP A 84 3.47 5.17 4.78
N LEU A 85 2.18 4.89 5.04
CA LEU A 85 1.28 4.32 4.02
C LEU A 85 1.01 5.30 2.88
N LEU A 86 0.85 6.59 3.20
CA LEU A 86 0.65 7.65 2.21
C LEU A 86 1.85 7.73 1.27
N LEU A 87 3.07 7.77 1.81
CA LEU A 87 4.30 7.78 1.00
C LEU A 87 4.45 6.50 0.17
N ALA A 88 4.14 5.34 0.73
CA ALA A 88 4.21 4.07 0.00
C ALA A 88 3.28 4.07 -1.23
N ALA A 89 2.04 4.54 -1.06
CA ALA A 89 1.05 4.64 -2.13
C ALA A 89 1.38 5.75 -3.13
N PHE A 90 1.61 6.97 -2.66
CA PHE A 90 1.85 8.15 -3.49
C PHE A 90 3.11 8.00 -4.35
N GLY A 91 4.14 7.30 -3.85
CA GLY A 91 5.37 7.01 -4.59
C GLY A 91 5.24 5.96 -5.70
N ARG A 92 4.05 5.37 -5.93
CA ARG A 92 3.86 4.42 -7.04
C ARG A 92 3.80 5.14 -8.40
N PRO A 93 4.40 4.56 -9.46
CA PRO A 93 4.43 5.18 -10.78
C PRO A 93 3.03 5.21 -11.40
N GLU A 94 2.84 6.10 -12.39
CA GLU A 94 1.55 6.31 -13.07
C GLU A 94 0.85 5.01 -13.54
N PRO A 95 1.55 4.00 -14.10
CA PRO A 95 0.89 2.77 -14.55
C PRO A 95 0.17 2.01 -13.43
N ALA A 96 0.63 2.12 -12.18
CA ALA A 96 -0.03 1.49 -11.03
C ALA A 96 -1.43 2.09 -10.77
N TRP A 97 -1.64 3.33 -11.22
CA TRP A 97 -2.88 4.09 -11.05
C TRP A 97 -3.76 4.08 -12.30
N ALA A 98 -3.33 3.45 -13.40
CA ALA A 98 -4.08 3.44 -14.66
C ALA A 98 -5.50 2.87 -14.50
N LEU A 99 -5.71 1.94 -13.57
CA LEU A 99 -7.01 1.38 -13.24
C LEU A 99 -7.84 2.23 -12.26
N PHE A 100 -7.25 3.30 -11.69
CA PHE A 100 -7.81 4.12 -10.62
C PHE A 100 -7.44 5.62 -10.73
N PRO A 101 -7.66 6.27 -11.88
CA PRO A 101 -7.36 7.70 -12.02
C PRO A 101 -8.07 8.53 -10.93
N ASP A 102 -9.36 8.27 -10.68
CA ASP A 102 -10.13 8.98 -9.66
C ASP A 102 -9.56 8.83 -8.24
N LEU A 103 -9.06 7.62 -7.88
CA LEU A 103 -8.47 7.41 -6.55
C LEU A 103 -7.12 8.11 -6.42
N ARG A 104 -6.36 8.18 -7.52
CA ARG A 104 -5.12 8.95 -7.54
C ARG A 104 -5.41 10.44 -7.37
N GLU A 105 -6.42 10.96 -8.05
CA GLU A 105 -6.84 12.36 -7.90
C GLU A 105 -7.30 12.67 -6.48
N GLN A 106 -8.10 11.79 -5.86
CA GLN A 106 -8.50 11.92 -4.46
C GLN A 106 -7.28 11.94 -3.53
N LEU A 107 -6.32 11.05 -3.75
CA LEU A 107 -5.10 11.00 -2.94
C LEU A 107 -4.26 12.27 -3.12
N VAL A 108 -4.15 12.80 -4.34
CA VAL A 108 -3.48 14.07 -4.63
C VAL A 108 -4.17 15.24 -3.91
N ALA A 109 -5.50 15.28 -3.93
CA ALA A 109 -6.26 16.30 -3.21
C ALA A 109 -6.03 16.23 -1.69
N VAL A 110 -5.99 15.02 -1.12
CA VAL A 110 -5.65 14.81 0.29
C VAL A 110 -4.25 15.35 0.61
N VAL A 111 -3.25 15.04 -0.21
CA VAL A 111 -1.89 15.57 -0.01
C VAL A 111 -1.86 17.09 -0.10
N ALA A 112 -2.61 17.68 -1.05
CA ALA A 112 -2.66 19.12 -1.24
C ALA A 112 -3.32 19.88 -0.08
N ASP A 113 -4.19 19.22 0.70
CA ASP A 113 -4.88 19.80 1.87
C ASP A 113 -4.07 19.68 3.17
N LEU A 114 -2.97 18.92 3.17
CA LEU A 114 -2.14 18.77 4.36
C LEU A 114 -1.45 20.10 4.74
N PRO A 115 -1.33 20.40 6.05
CA PRO A 115 -0.53 21.53 6.51
C PRO A 115 0.91 21.44 6.01
N GLU A 116 1.53 22.58 5.69
CA GLU A 116 2.91 22.63 5.18
C GLU A 116 3.92 21.97 6.13
N GLU A 117 3.68 22.02 7.44
CA GLU A 117 4.49 21.37 8.46
C GLU A 117 4.51 19.83 8.31
N GLU A 118 3.36 19.23 8.02
CA GLU A 118 3.23 17.80 7.79
C GLU A 118 3.78 17.42 6.42
N LEU A 119 3.57 18.26 5.39
CA LEU A 119 4.22 18.08 4.09
C LEU A 119 5.75 18.11 4.20
N ALA A 120 6.31 19.01 5.00
CA ALA A 120 7.75 19.09 5.25
C ALA A 120 8.27 17.82 5.95
N ARG A 121 7.54 17.28 6.93
CA ARG A 121 7.88 16.00 7.58
C ARG A 121 7.83 14.84 6.60
N LEU A 122 6.77 14.72 5.80
CA LEU A 122 6.63 13.68 4.78
C LEU A 122 7.77 13.73 3.75
N ARG A 123 8.17 14.94 3.32
CA ARG A 123 9.34 15.11 2.42
C ARG A 123 10.63 14.65 3.10
N ALA A 124 10.83 14.98 4.37
CA ALA A 124 12.01 14.55 5.13
C ALA A 124 12.06 13.01 5.25
N TYR A 125 10.93 12.36 5.53
CA TYR A 125 10.84 10.89 5.57
C TYR A 125 11.06 10.25 4.20
N GLY A 126 10.48 10.83 3.14
CA GLY A 126 10.66 10.35 1.76
C GLY A 126 12.11 10.41 1.29
N LEU A 127 12.84 11.47 1.65
CA LEU A 127 14.27 11.60 1.37
C LEU A 127 15.12 10.65 2.21
N ALA A 128 14.79 10.44 3.48
CA ALA A 128 15.48 9.48 4.34
C ALA A 128 15.26 8.02 3.89
N GLY A 129 14.07 7.70 3.36
CA GLY A 129 13.71 6.37 2.87
C GLY A 129 14.32 5.97 1.53
N GLN A 130 15.03 6.87 0.83
CA GLN A 130 15.81 6.55 -0.39
C GLN A 130 17.21 6.00 -0.08
N TRP A 131 17.60 5.89 1.20
CA TRP A 131 18.83 5.25 1.65
C TRP A 131 18.49 3.96 2.41
N GLY A 132 18.27 2.88 1.65
CA GLY A 132 18.03 1.53 2.16
C GLY A 132 18.21 0.49 1.07
#